data_AF-A0A937S9U7-F1
#
_entry.id   AF-A0A937S9U7-F1
#
_cell.length_a   1.000
_cell.length_b   1.000
_cell.length_c   1.000
_cell.angle_alpha   90.00
_cell.angle_beta   90.00
_cell.angle_gamma   90.00
#
_symmetry.space_group_name_H-M   'P 1'
#
loop_
_entity.id
_entity.type
_entity.pdbx_description
1 polymer ?
#
loop_
_entity_poly.entity_id
_entity_poly.type
_entity_poly.pdbx_seq_one_letter_code
_entity_poly.pdbx_strand_id
1 'polypeptide(L)'
;MPISISCQCGKSYNLKDEFAGRTVKCSNCGASLQVDRIQGSNVQERRQSLSDSVFNRDKFLLRQKVLTISEKYDVCDEQGNPLLYIERPAHFLRNLGAALAGVIAGITVAILLFMLVGVASESLTGVLILFALLSWFVMTFAVITLLYKKRDVTIYRDKSKQEPLLKVLQDKKVEILTATFTLRDTNGELAKFRKNYLYDFFRKHWHCYSPDGSLICVAKEDSIILALLRRFLLGTFFGLLRTNFIIVQGNSDRVIGEFNRKVTILDRYVLDMSADQRHSLDRRIAIALGVMLDTGERR
;
A
#
# COMPACT_ATOMS: atom_id res chain seq x y z
N MET A 1 15.39 -7.61 28.45
CA MET A 1 16.02 -6.29 28.68
C MET A 1 16.20 -6.12 30.18
N PRO A 2 17.30 -5.55 30.70
CA PRO A 2 17.44 -5.37 32.15
C PRO A 2 16.31 -4.49 32.71
N ILE A 3 15.67 -4.92 33.80
CA ILE A 3 14.60 -4.19 34.48
C ILE A 3 15.23 -3.35 35.58
N SER A 4 15.15 -2.02 35.46
CA SER A 4 15.65 -1.09 36.47
C SER A 4 14.55 -0.76 37.48
N ILE A 5 14.77 -1.08 38.76
CA ILE A 5 13.85 -0.76 39.86
C ILE A 5 14.57 0.05 40.93
N SER A 6 13.92 1.10 41.42
CA SER A 6 14.43 1.97 42.47
C SER A 6 13.67 1.75 43.77
N CYS A 7 14.42 1.53 44.86
CA CYS A 7 13.85 1.40 46.19
C CYS A 7 13.65 2.78 46.84
N GLN A 8 12.66 2.91 47.71
CA GLN A 8 12.41 4.13 48.49
C GLN A 8 13.60 4.55 49.38
N CYS A 9 14.52 3.64 49.68
CA CYS A 9 15.78 3.96 50.38
C CYS A 9 16.87 4.60 49.48
N GLY A 10 16.54 4.91 48.21
CA GLY A 10 17.45 5.60 47.28
C GLY A 10 18.37 4.69 46.46
N LYS A 11 18.30 3.35 46.64
CA LYS A 11 19.15 2.38 45.94
C LYS A 11 18.44 1.82 44.70
N SER A 12 19.09 1.87 43.54
CA SER A 12 18.60 1.31 42.28
C SER A 12 19.24 -0.05 41.96
N TYR A 13 18.46 -0.95 41.37
CA TYR A 13 18.88 -2.29 40.99
C TYR A 13 18.56 -2.53 39.52
N ASN A 14 19.52 -3.09 38.78
CA ASN A 14 19.33 -3.59 37.42
C ASN A 14 19.19 -5.11 37.48
N LEU A 15 17.97 -5.60 37.29
CA LEU A 15 17.62 -7.02 37.40
C LEU A 15 17.47 -7.64 36.02
N LYS A 16 17.76 -8.95 35.92
CA LYS A 16 17.51 -9.73 34.70
C LYS A 16 16.01 -9.97 34.52
N ASP A 17 15.57 -10.21 33.28
CA ASP A 17 14.14 -10.44 32.95
C ASP A 17 13.50 -11.61 33.73
N GLU A 18 14.30 -12.57 34.20
CA GLU A 18 13.84 -13.72 34.99
C GLU A 18 13.21 -13.34 36.34
N PHE A 19 13.47 -12.11 36.81
CA PHE A 19 12.88 -11.57 38.04
C PHE A 19 11.56 -10.82 37.80
N ALA A 20 11.08 -10.71 36.55
CA ALA A 20 9.81 -10.08 36.24
C ALA A 20 8.63 -10.80 36.92
N GLY A 21 7.82 -10.05 37.68
CA GLY A 21 6.69 -10.60 38.44
C GLY A 21 7.07 -11.31 39.73
N ARG A 22 8.34 -11.25 40.16
CA ARG A 22 8.80 -11.78 41.45
C ARG A 22 9.06 -10.63 42.43
N THR A 23 8.92 -10.95 43.72
CA THR A 23 9.26 -10.04 44.82
C THR A 23 10.73 -10.21 45.18
N VAL A 24 11.50 -9.13 45.10
CA VAL A 24 12.92 -9.09 45.49
C VAL A 24 13.09 -8.26 46.76
N LYS A 25 13.99 -8.66 47.65
CA LYS A 25 14.29 -7.89 48.87
C LYS A 25 15.40 -6.89 48.60
N CYS A 26 15.21 -5.66 49.07
CA CYS A 26 16.25 -4.64 49.02
C CYS A 26 17.40 -5.02 49.97
N SER A 27 18.62 -5.07 49.45
CA SER A 27 19.84 -5.36 50.23
C SER A 27 20.15 -4.33 51.32
N ASN A 28 19.55 -3.14 51.26
CA ASN A 28 19.86 -2.02 52.17
C ASN A 28 18.84 -1.86 53.29
N CYS A 29 17.55 -1.88 52.98
CA CYS A 29 16.47 -1.64 53.97
C CYS A 29 15.60 -2.88 54.23
N GLY A 30 15.86 -4.01 53.57
CA GLY A 30 15.08 -5.24 53.73
C GLY A 30 13.66 -5.20 53.14
N ALA A 31 13.21 -4.05 52.62
CA ALA A 31 11.89 -3.90 52.04
C ALA A 31 11.68 -4.80 50.82
N SER A 32 10.47 -5.36 50.70
CA SER A 32 10.04 -6.17 49.56
C SER A 32 9.64 -5.26 48.39
N LEU A 33 10.37 -5.35 47.28
CA LEU A 33 10.10 -4.65 46.02
C LEU A 33 9.44 -5.63 45.05
N GLN A 34 8.24 -5.31 44.56
CA GLN A 34 7.67 -6.06 43.43
C GLN A 34 8.27 -5.55 42.13
N VAL A 35 8.82 -6.47 41.34
CA VAL A 35 9.33 -6.17 40.01
C VAL A 35 8.15 -6.23 39.05
N ASP A 36 7.51 -5.09 38.81
CA ASP A 36 6.45 -4.99 37.81
C ASP A 36 6.97 -5.44 36.46
N ARG A 37 6.24 -6.33 35.82
CA ARG A 37 6.49 -6.69 34.43
C ARG A 37 6.34 -5.38 33.65
N ILE A 38 7.42 -4.90 33.03
CA ILE A 38 7.34 -3.75 32.11
C ILE A 38 6.29 -4.14 31.07
N GLN A 39 5.06 -3.67 31.25
CA GLN A 39 4.06 -3.68 30.21
C GLN A 39 4.59 -2.68 29.20
N GLY A 40 5.30 -3.18 28.19
CA GLY A 40 5.69 -2.37 27.05
C GLY A 40 4.42 -1.71 26.53
N SER A 41 4.32 -0.40 26.77
CA SER A 41 3.23 0.48 26.36
C SER A 41 2.87 0.36 24.88
N ASN A 42 3.78 -0.19 24.07
CA ASN A 42 3.57 -0.51 22.65
C ASN A 42 2.68 -1.75 22.35
N VAL A 43 2.34 -2.58 23.33
CA VAL A 43 1.48 -3.77 23.09
C VAL A 43 -0.01 -3.43 23.23
N GLN A 44 -0.34 -2.47 24.08
CA GLN A 44 -1.73 -2.12 24.40
C GLN A 44 -2.36 -1.25 23.30
N GLU A 45 -1.61 -0.28 22.75
CA GLU A 45 -2.03 0.50 21.57
C GLU A 45 -2.16 -0.39 20.31
N ARG A 46 -1.26 -1.37 20.15
CA ARG A 46 -1.36 -2.34 19.04
C ARG A 46 -2.61 -3.22 19.18
N ARG A 47 -3.01 -3.59 20.40
CA ARG A 47 -4.25 -4.34 20.67
C ARG A 47 -5.53 -3.51 20.51
N GLN A 48 -5.53 -2.20 20.81
CA GLN A 48 -6.70 -1.35 20.57
C GLN A 48 -7.00 -1.22 19.06
N SER A 49 -5.97 -1.14 18.23
CA SER A 49 -6.15 -1.16 16.76
C SER A 49 -6.62 -2.52 16.20
N LEU A 50 -6.52 -3.60 17.00
CA LEU A 50 -7.11 -4.92 16.76
C LEU A 50 -8.50 -5.10 17.40
N SER A 51 -8.93 -4.21 18.31
CA SER A 51 -10.23 -4.30 19.01
C SER A 51 -11.39 -3.69 18.24
N ASP A 52 -11.10 -3.09 17.09
CA ASP A 52 -12.11 -2.56 16.21
C ASP A 52 -12.81 -3.75 15.52
N SER A 53 -14.01 -4.07 15.98
CA SER A 53 -14.75 -5.31 15.66
C SER A 53 -14.82 -5.64 14.16
N VAL A 54 -14.63 -4.64 13.30
CA VAL A 54 -14.64 -4.76 11.85
C VAL A 54 -13.48 -5.57 11.29
N PHE A 55 -12.29 -5.49 11.88
CA PHE A 55 -11.15 -6.25 11.39
C PHE A 55 -11.11 -7.69 11.91
N ASN A 56 -11.96 -8.08 12.85
CA ASN A 56 -12.01 -9.46 13.36
C ASN A 56 -12.89 -10.40 12.51
N ARG A 57 -12.97 -10.14 11.20
CA ARG A 57 -13.76 -10.93 10.25
C ARG A 57 -12.84 -11.62 9.26
N ASP A 58 -13.32 -12.72 8.70
CA ASP A 58 -12.59 -13.50 7.71
C ASP A 58 -13.00 -13.14 6.28
N LYS A 59 -14.23 -12.68 6.07
CA LYS A 59 -14.72 -12.33 4.73
C LYS A 59 -15.09 -10.86 4.61
N PHE A 60 -14.66 -10.27 3.50
CA PHE A 60 -14.94 -8.89 3.14
C PHE A 60 -15.41 -8.82 1.69
N LEU A 61 -16.58 -8.22 1.48
CA LEU A 61 -17.16 -7.99 0.17
C LEU A 61 -16.83 -6.58 -0.31
N LEU A 62 -15.95 -6.44 -1.29
CA LEU A 62 -15.61 -5.16 -1.89
C LEU A 62 -16.58 -4.88 -3.04
N ARG A 63 -17.42 -3.85 -2.87
CA ARG A 63 -18.37 -3.39 -3.89
C ARG A 63 -17.93 -2.04 -4.43
N GLN A 64 -17.57 -2.00 -5.71
CA GLN A 64 -17.28 -0.74 -6.39
C GLN A 64 -18.59 -0.05 -6.80
N LYS A 65 -18.62 1.28 -6.68
CA LYS A 65 -19.62 2.11 -7.36
C LYS A 65 -19.17 2.37 -8.79
N VAL A 66 -19.81 1.69 -9.75
CA VAL A 66 -19.64 1.98 -11.18
C VAL A 66 -20.26 3.37 -11.42
N LEU A 67 -19.56 4.25 -12.16
CA LEU A 67 -19.97 5.61 -12.59
C LEU A 67 -19.40 6.85 -11.85
N THR A 68 -18.31 6.77 -11.07
CA THR A 68 -17.66 7.97 -10.50
C THR A 68 -16.20 8.12 -10.92
N ILE A 69 -15.78 9.35 -11.26
CA ILE A 69 -14.39 9.70 -11.64
C ILE A 69 -13.41 9.33 -10.51
N SER A 70 -13.80 9.54 -9.25
CA SER A 70 -13.08 9.01 -8.09
C SER A 70 -13.55 7.60 -7.79
N GLU A 71 -12.62 6.68 -7.51
CA GLU A 71 -12.97 5.31 -7.15
C GLU A 71 -13.42 5.28 -5.68
N LYS A 72 -14.69 4.91 -5.48
CA LYS A 72 -15.33 4.82 -4.18
C LYS A 72 -15.83 3.40 -3.97
N TYR A 73 -15.45 2.78 -2.86
CA TYR A 73 -15.83 1.40 -2.53
C TYR A 73 -16.55 1.36 -1.19
N ASP A 74 -17.60 0.55 -1.14
CA ASP A 74 -18.18 0.11 0.12
C ASP A 74 -17.64 -1.30 0.38
N VAL A 75 -17.02 -1.52 1.54
CA VAL A 75 -16.68 -2.88 2.02
C VAL A 75 -17.84 -3.35 2.87
N CYS A 76 -18.37 -4.52 2.58
CA CYS A 76 -19.52 -5.09 3.26
C CYS A 76 -19.18 -6.41 3.96
N ASP A 77 -20.00 -6.78 4.95
CA ASP A 77 -20.04 -8.14 5.49
C ASP A 77 -20.79 -9.11 4.55
N GLU A 78 -20.84 -10.39 4.93
CA GLU A 78 -21.54 -11.44 4.18
C GLU A 78 -23.05 -11.19 4.01
N GLN A 79 -23.65 -10.44 4.94
CA GLN A 79 -25.05 -10.04 4.93
C GLN A 79 -25.31 -8.78 4.08
N GLY A 80 -24.25 -8.10 3.61
CA GLY A 80 -24.33 -6.90 2.79
C GLY A 80 -24.36 -5.59 3.56
N ASN A 81 -24.15 -5.59 4.87
CA ASN A 81 -24.06 -4.37 5.68
C ASN A 81 -22.71 -3.68 5.44
N PRO A 82 -22.68 -2.34 5.32
CA PRO A 82 -21.44 -1.60 5.11
C PRO A 82 -20.58 -1.61 6.38
N LEU A 83 -19.31 -1.97 6.23
CA LEU A 83 -18.29 -2.07 7.28
C LEU A 83 -17.23 -0.98 7.20
N LEU A 84 -16.78 -0.67 5.98
CA LEU A 84 -15.75 0.33 5.70
C LEU A 84 -16.09 1.08 4.42
N TYR A 85 -15.58 2.30 4.34
CA TYR A 85 -15.68 3.12 3.15
C TYR A 85 -14.28 3.45 2.63
N ILE A 86 -14.02 3.17 1.37
CA ILE A 86 -12.71 3.42 0.77
C ILE A 86 -12.85 4.49 -0.28
N GLU A 87 -11.94 5.46 -0.24
CA GLU A 87 -11.83 6.49 -1.27
C GLU A 87 -10.42 6.54 -1.85
N ARG A 88 -10.37 6.58 -3.18
CA ARG A 88 -9.17 6.92 -3.95
C ARG A 88 -9.47 8.12 -4.85
N PRO A 89 -8.93 9.31 -4.53
CA PRO A 89 -9.14 10.50 -5.33
C PRO A 89 -8.40 10.37 -6.66
N ALA A 90 -9.11 10.56 -7.77
CA ALA A 90 -8.51 10.40 -9.09
C ALA A 90 -7.55 11.55 -9.48
N HIS A 91 -7.65 12.72 -8.80
CA HIS A 91 -6.94 13.96 -9.11
C HIS A 91 -6.78 14.22 -10.62
N PHE A 92 -7.78 13.79 -11.41
CA PHE A 92 -7.64 13.63 -12.85
C PHE A 92 -7.38 14.98 -13.53
N LEU A 93 -8.23 15.97 -13.25
CA LEU A 93 -8.07 17.34 -13.78
C LEU A 93 -6.72 17.96 -13.41
N ARG A 94 -6.25 17.74 -12.18
CA ARG A 94 -4.97 18.30 -11.71
C ARG A 94 -3.78 17.65 -12.44
N ASN A 95 -3.80 16.33 -12.59
CA ASN A 95 -2.74 15.61 -13.28
C ASN A 95 -2.80 15.85 -14.81
N LEU A 96 -3.98 16.07 -15.37
CA LEU A 96 -4.15 16.52 -16.76
C LEU A 96 -3.58 17.94 -16.96
N GLY A 97 -3.89 18.87 -16.05
CA GLY A 97 -3.31 20.21 -16.05
C GLY A 97 -1.79 20.20 -15.91
N ALA A 98 -1.23 19.32 -15.06
CA ALA A 98 0.20 19.09 -14.95
C ALA A 98 0.83 18.61 -16.26
N ALA A 99 0.17 17.69 -16.97
CA ALA A 99 0.60 17.21 -18.27
C ALA A 99 0.66 18.34 -19.31
N LEU A 100 -0.41 19.12 -19.42
CA LEU A 100 -0.49 20.26 -20.34
C LEU A 100 0.57 21.32 -20.01
N ALA A 101 0.72 21.69 -18.75
CA ALA A 101 1.72 22.66 -18.30
C ALA A 101 3.15 22.19 -18.63
N GLY A 102 3.45 20.90 -18.44
CA GLY A 102 4.76 20.35 -18.77
C GLY A 102 5.03 20.32 -20.27
N VAL A 103 4.03 19.98 -21.09
CA VAL A 103 4.17 20.07 -22.55
C VAL A 103 4.48 21.51 -22.94
N ILE A 104 3.65 22.48 -22.52
CA ILE A 104 3.83 23.90 -22.83
C ILE A 104 5.24 24.38 -22.44
N ALA A 105 5.69 24.09 -21.22
CA ALA A 105 7.03 24.47 -20.77
C ALA A 105 8.15 23.86 -21.62
N GLY A 106 8.02 22.59 -22.00
CA GLY A 106 8.97 21.93 -22.92
C GLY A 106 8.99 22.57 -24.30
N ILE A 107 7.81 22.90 -24.86
CA ILE A 107 7.68 23.61 -26.14
C ILE A 107 8.38 24.97 -26.06
N THR A 108 8.10 25.75 -25.03
CA THR A 108 8.67 27.09 -24.86
C THR A 108 10.19 27.04 -24.83
N VAL A 109 10.79 26.12 -24.08
CA VAL A 109 12.25 25.96 -24.00
C VAL A 109 12.83 25.53 -25.34
N ALA A 110 12.19 24.59 -26.04
CA ALA A 110 12.65 24.16 -27.35
C ALA A 110 12.58 25.28 -28.41
N ILE A 111 11.51 26.08 -28.41
CA ILE A 111 11.38 27.24 -29.30
C ILE A 111 12.51 28.24 -29.04
N LEU A 112 12.78 28.58 -27.78
CA LEU A 112 13.87 29.50 -27.41
C LEU A 112 15.24 28.98 -27.87
N LEU A 113 15.51 27.68 -27.70
CA LEU A 113 16.75 27.07 -28.17
C LEU A 113 16.83 26.99 -29.69
N PHE A 114 15.69 26.78 -30.36
CA PHE A 114 15.62 26.74 -31.82
C PHE A 114 15.88 28.12 -32.43
N MET A 115 15.48 29.22 -31.78
CA MET A 115 15.83 30.58 -32.26
C MET A 115 17.35 30.79 -32.35
N LEU A 116 18.15 30.14 -31.49
CA LEU A 116 19.61 30.23 -31.52
C LEU A 116 20.22 29.53 -32.74
N VAL A 117 19.50 28.59 -33.36
CA VAL A 117 19.96 27.88 -34.57
C VAL A 117 20.16 28.85 -35.73
N GLY A 118 19.30 29.86 -35.86
CA GLY A 118 19.39 30.86 -36.92
C GLY A 118 20.60 31.79 -36.84
N VAL A 119 21.29 31.81 -35.69
CA VAL A 119 22.48 32.65 -35.43
C VAL A 119 23.76 31.79 -35.28
N ALA A 120 23.61 30.46 -35.26
CA ALA A 120 24.72 29.54 -35.05
C ALA A 120 25.50 29.23 -36.34
N SER A 121 26.77 28.85 -36.20
CA SER A 121 27.56 28.33 -37.32
C SER A 121 27.05 26.94 -37.75
N GLU A 122 27.27 26.58 -39.02
CA GLU A 122 26.83 25.29 -39.58
C GLU A 122 27.35 24.07 -38.78
N SER A 123 28.54 24.20 -38.18
CA SER A 123 29.13 23.16 -37.32
C SER A 123 28.37 22.91 -36.01
N LEU A 124 27.63 23.90 -35.51
CA LEU A 124 26.91 23.85 -34.23
C LEU A 124 25.40 23.58 -34.40
N THR A 125 24.85 23.80 -35.59
CA THR A 125 23.42 23.62 -35.91
C THR A 125 22.89 22.26 -35.48
N GLY A 126 23.56 21.16 -35.86
CA GLY A 126 23.11 19.81 -35.51
C GLY A 126 23.10 19.55 -34.00
N VAL A 127 24.10 20.07 -33.28
CA VAL A 127 24.21 19.94 -31.82
C VAL A 127 23.09 20.71 -31.12
N LEU A 128 22.78 21.93 -31.59
CA LEU A 128 21.72 22.76 -31.02
C LEU A 128 20.32 22.15 -31.22
N ILE A 129 20.06 21.55 -32.38
CA ILE A 129 18.79 20.84 -32.64
C ILE A 129 18.63 19.66 -31.67
N LEU A 130 19.68 18.84 -31.53
CA LEU A 130 19.66 17.73 -30.58
C LEU A 130 19.43 18.21 -29.14
N PHE A 131 20.11 19.29 -28.74
CA PHE A 131 19.97 19.87 -27.41
C PHE A 131 18.57 20.45 -27.16
N ALA A 132 17.95 21.08 -28.16
CA ALA A 132 16.58 21.57 -28.08
C ALA A 132 15.57 20.44 -27.88
N LEU A 133 15.73 19.32 -28.61
CA LEU A 133 14.89 18.14 -28.47
C LEU A 133 15.05 17.49 -27.09
N LEU A 134 16.29 17.31 -26.62
CA LEU A 134 16.53 16.75 -25.29
C LEU A 134 15.98 17.66 -24.19
N SER A 135 16.17 18.98 -24.32
CA SER A 135 15.68 19.97 -23.36
C SER A 135 14.15 19.96 -23.30
N TRP A 136 13.44 19.78 -24.43
CA TRP A 136 11.99 19.56 -24.42
C TRP A 136 11.61 18.39 -23.52
N PHE A 137 12.17 17.21 -23.78
CA PHE A 137 11.81 15.98 -23.05
C PHE A 137 12.10 16.11 -21.56
N VAL A 138 13.28 16.65 -21.21
CA VAL A 138 13.69 16.86 -19.82
C VAL A 138 12.77 17.86 -19.13
N MET A 139 12.47 19.00 -19.75
CA MET A 139 11.63 20.04 -19.15
C MET A 139 10.19 19.57 -18.99
N THR A 140 9.61 18.91 -20.00
CA THR A 140 8.28 18.33 -19.89
C THR A 140 8.23 17.30 -18.78
N PHE A 141 9.18 16.36 -18.74
CA PHE A 141 9.22 15.33 -17.69
C PHE A 141 9.38 15.94 -16.29
N ALA A 142 10.25 16.95 -16.14
CA ALA A 142 10.50 17.63 -14.87
C ALA A 142 9.23 18.33 -14.34
N VAL A 143 8.56 19.13 -15.19
CA VAL A 143 7.35 19.87 -14.81
C VAL A 143 6.20 18.92 -14.49
N ILE A 144 5.99 17.88 -15.31
CA ILE A 144 4.97 16.86 -15.05
C ILE A 144 5.23 16.21 -13.69
N THR A 145 6.45 15.75 -13.45
CA THR A 145 6.81 15.07 -12.19
C THR A 145 6.66 15.99 -10.98
N LEU A 146 6.99 17.28 -11.12
CA LEU A 146 6.84 18.27 -10.06
C LEU A 146 5.35 18.46 -9.68
N LEU A 147 4.50 18.69 -10.67
CA LEU A 147 3.08 19.03 -10.49
C LEU A 147 2.18 17.82 -10.22
N TYR A 148 2.63 16.61 -10.59
CA TYR A 148 1.86 15.38 -10.41
C TYR A 148 1.50 15.14 -8.94
N LYS A 149 0.20 14.96 -8.69
CA LYS A 149 -0.34 14.59 -7.37
C LYS A 149 -0.57 13.08 -7.32
N LYS A 150 0.06 12.45 -6.32
CA LYS A 150 -0.08 11.02 -6.01
C LYS A 150 -1.53 10.66 -5.65
N ARG A 151 -1.91 9.41 -5.88
CA ARG A 151 -3.26 8.89 -5.64
C ARG A 151 -3.25 7.94 -4.45
N ASP A 152 -3.20 8.54 -3.26
CA ASP A 152 -3.24 7.79 -2.00
C ASP A 152 -4.65 7.25 -1.74
N VAL A 153 -4.75 6.08 -1.13
CA VAL A 153 -6.03 5.47 -0.75
C VAL A 153 -6.27 5.72 0.72
N THR A 154 -7.47 6.15 1.09
CA THR A 154 -7.89 6.25 2.49
C THR A 154 -9.08 5.34 2.76
N ILE A 155 -8.99 4.57 3.83
CA ILE A 155 -10.02 3.68 4.34
C ILE A 155 -10.60 4.32 5.60
N TYR A 156 -11.90 4.57 5.57
CA TYR A 156 -12.68 5.21 6.62
C TYR A 156 -13.58 4.19 7.31
N ARG A 157 -13.93 4.49 8.55
CA ARG A 157 -14.93 3.74 9.33
C ARG A 157 -16.26 3.65 8.61
N ASP A 158 -16.70 4.75 8.00
CA ASP A 158 -17.99 4.91 7.37
C ASP A 158 -17.97 5.93 6.22
N LYS A 159 -19.16 6.19 5.64
CA LYS A 159 -19.35 7.17 4.56
C LYS A 159 -19.24 8.63 5.02
N SER A 160 -19.26 8.91 6.32
CA SER A 160 -19.13 10.28 6.86
C SER A 160 -17.72 10.82 6.65
N LYS A 161 -16.73 9.92 6.49
CA LYS A 161 -15.30 10.23 6.34
C LYS A 161 -14.68 10.99 7.53
N GLN A 162 -15.34 11.01 8.67
CA GLN A 162 -14.83 11.70 9.86
C GLN A 162 -13.64 10.95 10.48
N GLU A 163 -13.66 9.62 10.42
CA GLU A 163 -12.66 8.76 11.05
C GLU A 163 -11.88 7.94 10.00
N PRO A 164 -10.68 8.39 9.60
CA PRO A 164 -9.78 7.60 8.76
C PRO A 164 -9.06 6.53 9.60
N LEU A 165 -9.28 5.26 9.25
CA LEU A 165 -8.66 4.13 9.94
C LEU A 165 -7.31 3.76 9.32
N LEU A 166 -7.24 3.66 7.98
CA LEU A 166 -6.04 3.26 7.27
C LEU A 166 -5.75 4.17 6.08
N LYS A 167 -4.47 4.34 5.77
CA LYS A 167 -3.99 5.04 4.58
C LYS A 167 -2.97 4.20 3.85
N VAL A 168 -3.16 4.03 2.54
CA VAL A 168 -2.18 3.46 1.64
C VAL A 168 -1.55 4.59 0.85
N LEU A 169 -0.30 4.87 1.12
CA LEU A 169 0.46 5.98 0.54
C LEU A 169 1.31 5.47 -0.61
N GLN A 170 1.31 6.17 -1.74
CA GLN A 170 2.21 5.86 -2.84
C GLN A 170 3.60 6.45 -2.55
N ASP A 171 4.66 5.63 -2.55
CA ASP A 171 5.98 6.13 -2.14
C ASP A 171 6.64 6.96 -3.24
N LYS A 172 6.51 6.53 -4.51
CA LYS A 172 7.17 7.15 -5.67
C LYS A 172 6.15 7.75 -6.64
N LYS A 173 6.49 8.89 -7.25
CA LYS A 173 5.68 9.47 -8.34
C LYS A 173 5.90 8.74 -9.66
N VAL A 174 7.11 8.23 -9.88
CA VAL A 174 7.55 7.55 -11.10
C VAL A 174 7.84 6.09 -10.76
N GLU A 175 7.02 5.18 -11.29
CA GLU A 175 7.02 3.75 -10.96
C GLU A 175 7.27 2.90 -12.23
N ILE A 176 8.43 3.09 -12.88
CA ILE A 176 8.73 2.43 -14.17
C ILE A 176 8.85 0.91 -14.00
N LEU A 177 9.67 0.46 -13.05
CA LEU A 177 9.95 -0.97 -12.84
C LEU A 177 9.23 -1.53 -11.62
N THR A 178 9.16 -0.75 -10.54
CA THR A 178 8.62 -1.22 -9.27
C THR A 178 7.79 -0.12 -8.64
N ALA A 179 6.55 -0.44 -8.33
CA ALA A 179 5.66 0.37 -7.52
C ALA A 179 5.74 -0.06 -6.06
N THR A 180 5.79 0.92 -5.16
CA THR A 180 5.82 0.66 -3.72
C THR A 180 4.82 1.56 -3.00
N PHE A 181 4.11 0.95 -2.06
CA PHE A 181 3.07 1.60 -1.29
C PHE A 181 3.26 1.29 0.19
N THR A 182 3.09 2.30 1.04
CA THR A 182 3.18 2.15 2.49
C THR A 182 1.78 2.17 3.10
N LEU A 183 1.42 1.12 3.82
CA LEU A 183 0.22 1.04 4.64
C LEU A 183 0.50 1.61 6.03
N ARG A 184 -0.29 2.59 6.43
CA ARG A 184 -0.22 3.25 7.73
C ARG A 184 -1.59 3.29 8.40
N ASP A 185 -1.59 3.04 9.69
CA ASP A 185 -2.71 3.27 10.61
C ASP A 185 -2.41 4.53 11.45
N THR A 186 -3.37 4.97 12.26
CA THR A 186 -3.26 5.95 13.36
C THR A 186 -2.00 5.75 14.22
N ASN A 187 -1.61 4.50 14.48
CA ASN A 187 -0.47 4.15 15.34
C ASN A 187 0.88 4.04 14.61
N GLY A 188 0.92 4.16 13.27
CA GLY A 188 2.16 4.07 12.49
C GLY A 188 2.09 3.09 11.31
N GLU A 189 3.27 2.75 10.77
CA GLU A 189 3.38 1.88 9.58
C GLU A 189 3.09 0.42 9.92
N LEU A 190 2.22 -0.21 9.13
CA LEU A 190 1.82 -1.61 9.31
C LEU A 190 2.47 -2.52 8.29
N ALA A 191 2.59 -2.09 7.03
CA ALA A 191 3.13 -2.90 5.94
C ALA A 191 3.59 -2.05 4.75
N LYS A 192 4.39 -2.65 3.87
CA LYS A 192 4.80 -2.10 2.57
C LYS A 192 4.44 -3.06 1.46
N PHE A 193 3.68 -2.60 0.49
CA PHE A 193 3.32 -3.35 -0.70
C PHE A 193 4.31 -3.04 -1.82
N ARG A 194 4.76 -4.07 -2.53
CA ARG A 194 5.66 -3.94 -3.67
C ARG A 194 5.12 -4.73 -4.86
N LYS A 195 5.05 -4.07 -6.01
CA LYS A 195 4.69 -4.66 -7.30
C LYS A 195 5.81 -4.42 -8.30
N ASN A 196 6.27 -5.47 -8.97
CA ASN A 196 7.31 -5.37 -9.99
C ASN A 196 6.72 -5.61 -11.38
N TYR A 197 6.68 -4.56 -12.19
CA TYR A 197 6.01 -4.57 -13.49
C TYR A 197 6.72 -5.41 -14.55
N LEU A 198 8.02 -5.69 -14.40
CA LEU A 198 8.75 -6.55 -15.33
C LEU A 198 8.29 -8.01 -15.24
N TYR A 199 8.11 -8.51 -14.02
CA TYR A 199 7.68 -9.90 -13.77
C TYR A 199 6.16 -10.08 -13.96
N ASP A 200 5.39 -8.99 -13.83
CA ASP A 200 3.94 -8.98 -14.11
C ASP A 200 3.59 -9.23 -15.58
N PHE A 201 4.57 -9.25 -16.50
CA PHE A 201 4.32 -9.64 -17.88
C PHE A 201 3.78 -11.07 -17.98
N PHE A 202 4.24 -12.00 -17.13
CA PHE A 202 3.82 -13.40 -17.18
C PHE A 202 2.77 -13.77 -16.12
N ARG A 203 2.89 -13.22 -14.92
CA ARG A 203 1.95 -13.48 -13.82
C ARG A 203 2.01 -12.33 -12.83
N LYS A 204 0.85 -11.79 -12.45
CA LYS A 204 0.79 -10.67 -11.52
C LYS A 204 1.16 -11.12 -10.11
N HIS A 205 2.09 -10.40 -9.46
CA HIS A 205 2.49 -10.67 -8.08
C HIS A 205 2.64 -9.40 -7.26
N TRP A 206 2.11 -9.45 -6.04
CA TRP A 206 2.29 -8.42 -5.02
C TRP A 206 2.98 -9.02 -3.81
N HIS A 207 4.03 -8.35 -3.35
CA HIS A 207 4.73 -8.73 -2.14
C HIS A 207 4.35 -7.77 -1.01
N CYS A 208 4.03 -8.32 0.16
CA CYS A 208 3.74 -7.57 1.37
C CYS A 208 4.87 -7.76 2.37
N TYR A 209 5.55 -6.66 2.68
CA TYR A 209 6.62 -6.60 3.66
C TYR A 209 6.13 -5.96 4.95
N SER A 210 6.66 -6.41 6.08
CA SER A 210 6.54 -5.74 7.36
C SER A 210 7.44 -4.49 7.38
N PRO A 211 7.23 -3.53 8.29
CA PRO A 211 8.05 -2.33 8.40
C PRO A 211 9.55 -2.64 8.62
N ASP A 212 9.86 -3.78 9.23
CA ASP A 212 11.21 -4.31 9.44
C ASP A 212 11.85 -4.92 8.16
N GLY A 213 11.09 -5.05 7.08
CA GLY A 213 11.53 -5.62 5.80
C GLY A 213 11.32 -7.13 5.68
N SER A 214 10.77 -7.82 6.68
CA SER A 214 10.42 -9.23 6.58
C SER A 214 9.21 -9.44 5.66
N LEU A 215 9.21 -10.52 4.87
CA LEU A 215 8.09 -10.83 3.96
C LEU A 215 6.95 -11.47 4.75
N ILE A 216 5.80 -10.79 4.81
CA ILE A 216 4.60 -11.28 5.51
C ILE A 216 3.79 -12.22 4.62
N CYS A 217 3.51 -11.79 3.38
CA CYS A 217 2.71 -12.56 2.44
C CYS A 217 2.95 -12.13 1.00
N VAL A 218 2.53 -12.98 0.06
CA VAL A 218 2.55 -12.71 -1.38
C VAL A 218 1.17 -12.96 -1.94
N ALA A 219 0.60 -12.00 -2.66
CA ALA A 219 -0.60 -12.21 -3.44
C ALA A 219 -0.21 -12.48 -4.90
N LYS A 220 -0.56 -13.66 -5.41
CA LYS A 220 -0.24 -14.12 -6.76
C LYS A 220 -1.50 -14.53 -7.50
N GLU A 221 -1.53 -14.26 -8.80
CA GLU A 221 -2.64 -14.65 -9.67
C GLU A 221 -2.81 -16.17 -9.71
N ASP A 222 -4.04 -16.65 -9.58
CA ASP A 222 -4.35 -18.08 -9.37
C ASP A 222 -3.97 -18.95 -10.60
N SER A 223 -4.42 -18.57 -11.80
CA SER A 223 -4.21 -19.36 -13.02
C SER A 223 -3.26 -18.72 -14.02
N ILE A 224 -2.09 -19.34 -14.18
CA ILE A 224 -1.09 -18.99 -15.21
C ILE A 224 -1.64 -19.26 -16.62
N ILE A 225 -2.41 -20.35 -16.79
CA ILE A 225 -2.95 -20.75 -18.09
C ILE A 225 -3.97 -19.72 -18.58
N LEU A 226 -4.88 -19.27 -17.70
CA LEU A 226 -5.83 -18.21 -18.04
C LEU A 226 -5.14 -16.86 -18.26
N ALA A 227 -4.06 -16.57 -17.51
CA ALA A 227 -3.26 -15.37 -17.70
C ALA A 227 -2.56 -15.33 -19.08
N LEU A 228 -2.00 -16.47 -19.52
CA LEU A 228 -1.36 -16.61 -20.83
C LEU A 228 -2.38 -16.68 -21.98
N LEU A 229 -3.48 -17.42 -21.82
CA LEU A 229 -4.57 -17.50 -22.80
C LEU A 229 -5.15 -16.10 -23.12
N ARG A 230 -5.40 -15.31 -22.07
CA ARG A 230 -5.83 -13.90 -22.20
C ARG A 230 -4.84 -13.07 -23.01
N ARG A 231 -3.54 -13.30 -22.82
CA ARG A 231 -2.47 -12.51 -23.43
C ARG A 231 -2.20 -12.87 -24.89
N PHE A 232 -2.25 -14.15 -25.25
CA PHE A 232 -1.77 -14.63 -26.55
C PHE A 232 -2.86 -15.04 -27.53
N LEU A 233 -4.05 -15.45 -27.06
CA LEU A 233 -5.06 -16.07 -27.93
C LEU A 233 -6.33 -15.24 -28.15
N LEU A 234 -6.69 -14.31 -27.26
CA LEU A 234 -8.06 -13.75 -27.25
C LEU A 234 -8.17 -12.21 -27.26
N GLY A 235 -7.06 -11.47 -27.18
CA GLY A 235 -7.04 -10.00 -27.32
C GLY A 235 -7.97 -9.23 -26.36
N THR A 236 -8.00 -7.89 -26.51
CA THR A 236 -8.75 -6.92 -25.69
C THR A 236 -10.26 -7.22 -25.54
N PHE A 237 -10.83 -8.10 -26.36
CA PHE A 237 -12.26 -8.44 -26.36
C PHE A 237 -12.74 -9.16 -25.09
N PHE A 238 -11.83 -9.78 -24.31
CA PHE A 238 -12.17 -10.47 -23.06
C PHE A 238 -11.89 -9.65 -21.78
N GLY A 239 -12.03 -8.32 -21.82
CA GLY A 239 -12.03 -7.44 -20.64
C GLY A 239 -13.08 -7.79 -19.55
N LEU A 240 -13.93 -8.79 -19.80
CA LEU A 240 -14.91 -9.34 -18.86
C LEU A 240 -14.34 -10.40 -17.90
N LEU A 241 -13.25 -11.10 -18.22
CA LEU A 241 -12.64 -12.11 -17.33
C LEU A 241 -11.57 -11.45 -16.45
N ARG A 242 -11.97 -10.82 -15.35
CA ARG A 242 -11.03 -10.34 -14.30
C ARG A 242 -10.52 -11.49 -13.45
N THR A 243 -9.41 -11.27 -12.75
CA THR A 243 -8.56 -12.34 -12.22
C THR A 243 -8.72 -12.58 -10.73
N ASN A 244 -8.60 -13.86 -10.35
CA ASN A 244 -8.57 -14.30 -8.96
C ASN A 244 -7.12 -14.32 -8.47
N PHE A 245 -6.93 -13.99 -7.19
CA PHE A 245 -5.63 -14.05 -6.53
C PHE A 245 -5.69 -14.98 -5.34
N ILE A 246 -4.59 -15.67 -5.10
CA ILE A 246 -4.33 -16.39 -3.86
C ILE A 246 -3.29 -15.62 -3.04
N ILE A 247 -3.48 -15.58 -1.74
CA ILE A 247 -2.59 -14.95 -0.78
C ILE A 247 -1.85 -16.07 -0.06
N VAL A 248 -0.52 -16.12 -0.20
CA VAL A 248 0.35 -17.11 0.44
C VAL A 248 1.17 -16.49 1.56
N GLN A 249 1.43 -17.25 2.61
CA GLN A 249 2.17 -16.79 3.79
C GLN A 249 3.68 -16.76 3.51
N GLY A 250 4.33 -15.60 3.70
CA GLY A 250 5.75 -15.40 3.47
C GLY A 250 6.21 -15.96 2.11
N ASN A 251 7.23 -16.81 2.13
CA ASN A 251 7.72 -17.57 0.98
C ASN A 251 7.22 -19.03 0.96
N SER A 252 6.22 -19.38 1.78
CA SER A 252 5.65 -20.72 1.79
C SER A 252 4.58 -20.88 0.71
N ASP A 253 4.24 -22.13 0.39
CA ASP A 253 3.08 -22.44 -0.47
C ASP A 253 1.76 -22.54 0.31
N ARG A 254 1.77 -22.17 1.61
CA ARG A 254 0.56 -22.16 2.42
C ARG A 254 -0.31 -20.99 2.01
N VAL A 255 -1.45 -21.29 1.39
CA VAL A 255 -2.51 -20.33 1.11
C VAL A 255 -3.20 -19.94 2.42
N ILE A 256 -3.29 -18.65 2.68
CA ILE A 256 -3.90 -18.05 3.87
C ILE A 256 -5.11 -17.18 3.52
N GLY A 257 -5.34 -16.90 2.25
CA GLY A 257 -6.53 -16.21 1.80
C GLY A 257 -6.66 -16.20 0.29
N GLU A 258 -7.82 -15.77 -0.18
CA GLU A 258 -8.19 -15.70 -1.58
C GLU A 258 -8.88 -14.36 -1.86
N PHE A 259 -8.68 -13.85 -3.06
CA PHE A 259 -9.35 -12.67 -3.56
C PHE A 259 -10.02 -13.01 -4.89
N ASN A 260 -11.31 -13.32 -4.79
CA ASN A 260 -12.08 -13.89 -5.88
C ASN A 260 -13.12 -12.90 -6.38
N ARG A 261 -13.27 -12.76 -7.70
CA ARG A 261 -14.37 -11.99 -8.28
C ARG A 261 -15.58 -12.90 -8.49
N LYS A 262 -16.73 -12.51 -7.94
CA LYS A 262 -17.99 -13.20 -8.25
C LYS A 262 -18.56 -12.67 -9.56
N VAL A 263 -18.85 -13.57 -10.50
CA VAL A 263 -19.54 -13.26 -11.76
C VAL A 263 -20.98 -12.89 -11.44
N THR A 264 -21.22 -11.61 -11.20
CA THR A 264 -22.55 -11.05 -10.92
C THR A 264 -22.72 -9.80 -11.79
N ILE A 265 -23.98 -9.38 -12.03
CA ILE A 265 -24.30 -8.14 -12.79
C ILE A 265 -23.60 -6.91 -12.19
N LEU A 266 -23.26 -6.95 -10.90
CA LEU A 266 -22.43 -5.98 -10.21
C LEU A 266 -21.07 -6.60 -9.90
N ASP A 267 -20.00 -5.86 -10.19
CA ASP A 267 -18.65 -6.23 -9.79
C ASP A 267 -18.52 -6.29 -8.28
N ARG A 268 -18.44 -7.52 -7.76
CA ARG A 268 -18.19 -7.82 -6.35
C ARG A 268 -16.95 -8.68 -6.23
N TYR A 269 -15.99 -8.19 -5.48
CA TYR A 269 -14.84 -8.97 -5.07
C TYR A 269 -15.04 -9.48 -3.65
N VAL A 270 -14.61 -10.70 -3.39
CA VAL A 270 -14.63 -11.32 -2.08
C VAL A 270 -13.19 -11.55 -1.68
N LEU A 271 -12.76 -10.86 -0.63
CA LEU A 271 -11.56 -11.21 0.11
C LEU A 271 -11.97 -12.23 1.17
N ASP A 272 -11.52 -13.47 1.02
CA ASP A 272 -11.76 -14.56 1.94
C ASP A 272 -10.46 -14.96 2.64
N MET A 273 -10.40 -14.74 3.95
CA MET A 273 -9.27 -15.06 4.80
C MET A 273 -9.56 -16.23 5.75
N SER A 274 -10.63 -17.00 5.50
CA SER A 274 -11.05 -18.11 6.37
C SER A 274 -10.00 -19.22 6.48
N ALA A 275 -9.09 -19.32 5.50
CA ALA A 275 -7.94 -20.23 5.54
C ALA A 275 -6.91 -19.86 6.61
N ASP A 276 -6.87 -18.59 7.06
CA ASP A 276 -6.00 -18.09 8.11
C ASP A 276 -6.67 -18.13 9.49
N GLN A 277 -6.98 -19.34 9.97
CA GLN A 277 -7.62 -19.57 11.28
C GLN A 277 -6.79 -19.04 12.46
N ARG A 278 -5.49 -18.85 12.28
CA ARG A 278 -4.58 -18.34 13.32
C ARG A 278 -4.45 -16.82 13.31
N HIS A 279 -5.16 -16.12 12.43
CA HIS A 279 -5.02 -14.68 12.20
C HIS A 279 -3.55 -14.26 12.07
N SER A 280 -2.78 -15.09 11.34
CA SER A 280 -1.36 -14.86 11.14
C SER A 280 -1.07 -13.67 10.22
N LEU A 281 -2.04 -13.29 9.38
CA LEU A 281 -2.05 -12.02 8.67
C LEU A 281 -3.06 -11.05 9.30
N ASP A 282 -2.56 -9.89 9.69
CA ASP A 282 -3.40 -8.79 10.16
C ASP A 282 -4.45 -8.41 9.09
N ARG A 283 -5.73 -8.43 9.47
CA ARG A 283 -6.85 -8.20 8.55
C ARG A 283 -6.85 -6.78 7.98
N ARG A 284 -6.24 -5.81 8.66
CA ARG A 284 -6.01 -4.46 8.11
C ARG A 284 -5.11 -4.51 6.88
N ILE A 285 -4.05 -5.33 6.94
CA ILE A 285 -3.14 -5.57 5.82
C ILE A 285 -3.87 -6.30 4.70
N ALA A 286 -4.66 -7.33 5.03
CA ALA A 286 -5.42 -8.11 4.05
C ALA A 286 -6.42 -7.24 3.26
N ILE A 287 -7.22 -6.41 3.95
CA ILE A 287 -8.18 -5.50 3.30
C ILE A 287 -7.45 -4.50 2.41
N ALA A 288 -6.41 -3.85 2.92
CA ALA A 288 -5.62 -2.91 2.14
C ALA A 288 -5.00 -3.57 0.90
N LEU A 289 -4.48 -4.80 1.03
CA LEU A 289 -3.99 -5.59 -0.09
C LEU A 289 -5.09 -5.86 -1.12
N GLY A 290 -6.29 -6.27 -0.69
CA GLY A 290 -7.45 -6.48 -1.58
C GLY A 290 -7.81 -5.24 -2.39
N VAL A 291 -7.75 -4.05 -1.77
CA VAL A 291 -7.97 -2.77 -2.47
C VAL A 291 -6.88 -2.49 -3.51
N MET A 292 -5.61 -2.78 -3.16
CA MET A 292 -4.49 -2.61 -4.08
C MET A 292 -4.52 -3.60 -5.24
N LEU A 293 -5.04 -4.81 -5.02
CA LEU A 293 -5.28 -5.81 -6.07
C LEU A 293 -6.29 -5.29 -7.09
N ASP A 294 -7.49 -4.85 -6.66
CA ASP A 294 -8.51 -4.29 -7.59
C ASP A 294 -7.99 -3.05 -8.33
N THR A 295 -7.34 -2.13 -7.62
CA THR A 295 -6.78 -0.91 -8.19
C THR A 295 -5.66 -1.20 -9.20
N GLY A 296 -4.84 -2.21 -8.92
CA GLY A 296 -3.72 -2.61 -9.77
C GLY A 296 -4.14 -3.35 -11.05
N GLU A 297 -5.40 -3.79 -11.16
CA GLU A 297 -5.97 -4.42 -12.35
C GLU A 297 -6.60 -3.41 -13.32
N ARG A 298 -7.22 -2.34 -12.82
CA ARG A 298 -7.71 -1.23 -13.66
C ARG A 298 -6.53 -0.37 -14.12
N ARG A 299 -5.85 -0.84 -15.17
CA ARG A 299 -4.93 -0.02 -15.96
C ARG A 299 -5.61 0.38 -17.25
#